data_AF-A0A8H6ZHA4-F1
#
_entry.id   AF-A0A8H6ZHA4-F1
#
_cell.length_a   1.000
_cell.length_b   1.000
_cell.length_c   1.000
_cell.angle_alpha   90.00
_cell.angle_beta   90.00
_cell.angle_gamma   90.00
#
_symmetry.space_group_name_H-M   'P 1'
#
loop_
_entity.id
_entity.type
_entity.pdbx_description
1 polymer ?
#
loop_
_entity_poly.entity_id
_entity_poly.type
_entity_poly.pdbx_seq_one_letter_code
_entity_poly.pdbx_strand_id
1 'polypeptide(L)'
;MTSSAVILYTTPDPALPDDPENNASRRWAVVLDSFSNPSPGRTLSQIYSGLGRFAEKLANRAAHSIGLGPHAVAQRIRRRFGRGEQRLELLHKLNSRDLDLEQCCRKLMRYALPTESVDTQIQTFQEISELVTLFPGLRRFLLISVSLQHTASMEAISALWGDHECLANEKWTFWKGLATTCLADTRISAIVEQTTIEQLANCETESLSVIERLVLEIAIERENHSEASEMFSAICIRYLGGILDLPGFWSNMGTAHFSVAKKLCSEMACVLEDIGADILELGPVDESQTDHSGIDFLATIMLNGFLGWIGKLHPENWAIQLWYENLPRAAELLPVSSALAMNSFEDIFPTTYILAEVDIMMKRGIDSLHDYVDSNVGDFNSTSISPQHKFRPRARLGWQ
;
A
#
# COMPACT_ATOMS: atom_id res chain seq x y z
N MET A 1 -26.71 54.54 -4.46
CA MET A 1 -27.27 53.30 -3.88
C MET A 1 -26.10 52.50 -3.32
N THR A 2 -25.81 52.71 -2.04
CA THR A 2 -24.69 52.10 -1.31
C THR A 2 -25.31 51.28 -0.18
N SER A 3 -25.16 49.96 -0.26
CA SER A 3 -25.71 49.01 0.71
C SER A 3 -24.65 48.74 1.77
N SER A 4 -24.87 49.25 2.98
CA SER A 4 -24.04 48.97 4.16
C SER A 4 -24.54 47.70 4.84
N ALA A 5 -23.67 46.71 5.02
CA ALA A 5 -23.95 45.54 5.85
C ALA A 5 -23.56 45.83 7.31
N VAL A 6 -24.49 45.58 8.23
CA VAL A 6 -24.30 45.67 9.68
C VAL A 6 -23.83 44.30 10.17
N ILE A 7 -22.63 44.25 10.76
CA ILE A 7 -22.11 43.05 11.45
C ILE A 7 -22.46 43.17 12.93
N LEU A 8 -23.30 42.25 13.42
CA LEU A 8 -23.60 42.09 14.84
C LEU A 8 -22.58 41.14 15.46
N TYR A 9 -21.77 41.65 16.39
CA TYR A 9 -20.92 40.81 17.25
C TYR A 9 -21.76 40.31 18.43
N THR A 10 -21.98 39.01 18.51
CA THR A 10 -22.46 38.35 19.74
C THR A 10 -21.25 37.98 20.59
N THR A 11 -21.18 38.54 21.80
CA THR A 11 -20.21 38.16 22.82
C THR A 11 -20.49 36.75 23.35
N PRO A 12 -19.48 35.90 23.57
CA PRO A 12 -19.68 34.59 24.17
C PRO A 12 -20.05 34.71 25.66
N ASP A 13 -21.01 33.89 26.08
CA ASP A 13 -21.47 33.73 27.46
C ASP A 13 -20.33 33.14 28.32
N PRO A 14 -20.07 33.64 29.54
CA PRO A 14 -19.04 33.08 30.40
C PRO A 14 -19.43 31.67 30.86
N ALA A 15 -18.50 30.72 30.68
CA ALA A 15 -18.62 29.33 31.08
C ALA A 15 -18.99 29.20 32.57
N LEU A 16 -20.11 28.52 32.85
CA LEU A 16 -20.43 28.04 34.19
C LEU A 16 -19.46 26.93 34.60
N PRO A 17 -19.08 26.85 35.89
CA PRO A 17 -18.20 25.81 36.40
C PRO A 17 -18.87 24.43 36.30
N ASP A 18 -18.12 23.46 35.78
CA ASP A 18 -18.52 22.06 35.66
C ASP A 18 -18.79 21.44 37.04
N ASP A 19 -20.05 21.09 37.27
CA ASP A 19 -20.50 20.38 38.48
C ASP A 19 -20.34 18.86 38.28
N PRO A 20 -19.40 18.19 38.97
CA PRO A 20 -19.07 16.79 38.72
C PRO A 20 -20.20 15.80 39.07
N GLU A 21 -21.22 16.22 39.83
CA GLU A 21 -22.37 15.36 40.15
C GLU A 21 -23.39 15.23 39.00
N ASN A 22 -23.35 16.12 37.99
CA ASN A 22 -24.32 16.10 36.89
C ASN A 22 -23.97 15.11 35.75
N ASN A 23 -22.74 14.59 35.76
CA ASN A 23 -22.26 13.67 34.71
C ASN A 23 -22.75 12.21 34.92
N ALA A 24 -23.04 11.82 36.17
CA ALA A 24 -23.61 10.52 36.48
C ALA A 24 -25.09 10.42 36.04
N SER A 25 -25.88 11.49 36.22
CA SER A 25 -27.28 11.54 35.79
C SER A 25 -27.45 11.59 34.27
N ARG A 26 -26.52 12.21 33.53
CA ARG A 26 -26.51 12.18 32.06
C ARG A 26 -26.17 10.79 31.50
N ARG A 27 -25.32 10.01 32.17
CA ARG A 27 -24.99 8.64 31.73
C ARG A 27 -26.17 7.66 31.83
N TRP A 28 -27.07 7.83 32.80
CA TRP A 28 -28.28 7.01 32.89
C TRP A 28 -29.40 7.46 31.93
N ALA A 29 -29.46 8.75 31.60
CA ALA A 29 -30.44 9.27 30.64
C ALA A 29 -30.20 8.76 29.20
N VAL A 30 -28.94 8.54 28.79
CA VAL A 30 -28.59 7.96 27.48
C VAL A 30 -28.91 6.46 27.41
N VAL A 31 -28.91 5.75 28.53
CA VAL A 31 -29.23 4.31 28.60
C VAL A 31 -30.74 4.04 28.68
N LEU A 32 -31.56 5.05 28.99
CA LEU A 32 -33.03 4.91 29.05
C LEU A 32 -33.77 5.33 27.78
N ASP A 33 -33.11 6.03 26.83
CA ASP A 33 -33.71 6.38 25.54
C ASP A 33 -33.68 5.21 24.52
N SER A 34 -32.90 4.16 24.82
CA SER A 34 -32.81 2.93 24.02
C SER A 34 -33.93 1.92 24.27
N PHE A 35 -34.84 2.17 25.23
CA PHE A 35 -36.04 1.36 25.46
C PHE A 35 -37.34 2.03 24.97
N SER A 36 -37.24 3.06 24.11
CA SER A 36 -38.41 3.57 23.40
C SER A 36 -38.92 2.49 22.44
N ASN A 37 -40.11 1.96 22.74
CA ASN A 37 -40.80 0.93 21.95
C ASN A 37 -40.66 1.23 20.45
N PRO A 38 -40.15 0.28 19.63
CA PRO A 38 -39.96 0.50 18.20
C PRO A 38 -41.31 0.84 17.59
N SER A 39 -41.46 2.09 17.16
CA SER A 39 -42.65 2.51 16.44
C SER A 39 -42.77 1.64 15.18
N PRO A 40 -43.96 1.13 14.83
CA PRO A 40 -44.14 0.20 13.71
C PRO A 40 -43.56 0.71 12.38
N GLY A 41 -43.47 2.04 12.21
CA GLY A 41 -42.83 2.68 11.06
C GLY A 41 -41.30 2.49 10.97
N ARG A 42 -40.59 2.42 12.10
CA ARG A 42 -39.13 2.20 12.11
C ARG A 42 -38.77 0.76 11.73
N THR A 43 -39.53 -0.22 12.21
CA THR A 43 -39.32 -1.64 11.87
C THR A 43 -39.57 -1.89 10.38
N LEU A 44 -40.63 -1.30 9.80
CA LEU A 44 -40.88 -1.40 8.36
C LEU A 44 -39.77 -0.72 7.54
N SER A 45 -39.31 0.47 7.93
CA SER A 45 -38.20 1.15 7.24
C SER A 45 -36.90 0.34 7.25
N GLN A 46 -36.59 -0.32 8.37
CA GLN A 46 -35.44 -1.23 8.48
C GLN A 46 -35.58 -2.47 7.58
N ILE A 47 -36.79 -3.04 7.48
CA ILE A 47 -37.06 -4.19 6.60
C ILE A 47 -36.93 -3.78 5.12
N TYR A 48 -37.53 -2.66 4.71
CA TYR A 48 -37.45 -2.18 3.32
C TYR A 48 -36.02 -1.80 2.91
N SER A 49 -35.28 -1.13 3.78
CA SER A 49 -33.87 -0.82 3.53
C SER A 49 -32.97 -2.07 3.53
N GLY A 50 -33.31 -3.09 4.32
CA GLY A 50 -32.65 -4.40 4.26
C GLY A 50 -32.92 -5.13 2.94
N LEU A 51 -34.18 -5.13 2.49
CA LEU A 51 -34.57 -5.77 1.22
C LEU A 51 -33.94 -5.07 0.01
N GLY A 52 -33.91 -3.74 0.01
CA GLY A 52 -33.24 -2.94 -1.03
C GLY A 52 -31.76 -3.29 -1.14
N ARG A 53 -31.03 -3.31 -0.01
CA ARG A 53 -29.61 -3.71 0.03
C ARG A 53 -29.37 -5.15 -0.44
N PHE A 54 -30.29 -6.06 -0.14
CA PHE A 54 -30.17 -7.44 -0.62
C PHE A 54 -30.40 -7.56 -2.13
N ALA A 55 -31.41 -6.88 -2.66
CA ALA A 55 -31.68 -6.84 -4.10
C ALA A 55 -30.51 -6.19 -4.86
N GLU A 56 -29.95 -5.11 -4.33
CA GLU A 56 -28.76 -4.44 -4.87
C GLU A 56 -27.54 -5.37 -4.85
N LYS A 57 -27.28 -6.10 -3.76
CA LYS A 57 -26.20 -7.10 -3.70
C LYS A 57 -26.39 -8.22 -4.71
N LEU A 58 -27.63 -8.70 -4.92
CA LEU A 58 -27.93 -9.72 -5.92
C LEU A 58 -27.74 -9.19 -7.35
N ALA A 59 -28.21 -7.96 -7.62
CA ALA A 59 -28.02 -7.30 -8.90
C ALA A 59 -26.52 -7.08 -9.18
N ASN A 60 -25.75 -6.64 -8.20
CA ASN A 60 -24.30 -6.47 -8.31
C ASN A 60 -23.58 -7.80 -8.54
N ARG A 61 -23.98 -8.88 -7.84
CA ARG A 61 -23.43 -10.23 -8.09
C ARG A 61 -23.78 -10.74 -9.48
N ALA A 62 -25.00 -10.52 -9.95
CA ALA A 62 -25.42 -10.89 -11.30
C ALA A 62 -24.71 -10.04 -12.36
N ALA A 63 -24.52 -8.75 -12.12
CA ALA A 63 -23.72 -7.88 -12.98
C ALA A 63 -22.28 -8.39 -13.06
N HIS A 64 -21.66 -8.70 -11.92
CA HIS A 64 -20.32 -9.28 -11.87
C HIS A 64 -20.21 -10.62 -12.61
N SER A 65 -21.20 -11.52 -12.47
CA SER A 65 -21.18 -12.81 -13.18
C SER A 65 -21.34 -12.65 -14.70
N ILE A 66 -21.95 -11.57 -15.16
CA ILE A 66 -22.06 -11.21 -16.58
C ILE A 66 -20.82 -10.42 -17.06
N GLY A 67 -19.86 -10.12 -16.18
CA GLY A 67 -18.68 -9.33 -16.51
C GLY A 67 -18.96 -7.83 -16.62
N LEU A 68 -19.99 -7.35 -15.93
CA LEU A 68 -20.36 -5.96 -15.78
C LEU A 68 -19.82 -5.42 -14.44
N GLY A 69 -19.45 -4.14 -14.43
CA GLY A 69 -18.85 -3.46 -13.28
C GLY A 69 -17.33 -3.29 -13.39
N PRO A 70 -16.75 -2.39 -12.57
CA PRO A 70 -15.35 -2.00 -12.66
C PRO A 70 -14.40 -3.17 -12.37
N HIS A 71 -14.67 -3.97 -11.33
CA HIS A 71 -13.85 -5.14 -10.98
C HIS A 71 -13.74 -6.15 -12.13
N ALA A 72 -14.83 -6.45 -12.82
CA ALA A 72 -14.81 -7.39 -13.94
C ALA A 72 -13.99 -6.87 -15.14
N VAL A 73 -14.08 -5.56 -15.42
CA VAL A 73 -13.27 -4.91 -16.45
C VAL A 73 -11.79 -4.93 -16.06
N ALA A 74 -11.48 -4.59 -14.81
CA ALA A 74 -10.12 -4.60 -14.31
C ALA A 74 -9.53 -6.02 -14.28
N GLN A 75 -10.32 -7.03 -13.92
CA GLN A 75 -9.90 -8.44 -14.00
C GLN A 75 -9.60 -8.86 -15.45
N ARG A 76 -10.37 -8.37 -16.43
CA ARG A 76 -10.08 -8.59 -17.85
C ARG A 76 -8.75 -7.94 -18.27
N ILE A 77 -8.45 -6.74 -17.76
CA ILE A 77 -7.16 -6.09 -17.97
C ILE A 77 -6.04 -6.94 -17.34
N ARG A 78 -6.14 -7.31 -16.06
CA ARG A 78 -5.14 -8.17 -15.37
C ARG A 78 -4.89 -9.49 -16.12
N ARG A 79 -5.94 -10.19 -16.53
CA ARG A 79 -5.82 -11.44 -17.30
C ARG A 79 -5.10 -11.26 -18.63
N ARG A 80 -5.22 -10.08 -19.25
CA ARG A 80 -4.52 -9.78 -20.50
C ARG A 80 -3.00 -9.75 -20.28
N PHE A 81 -2.54 -9.20 -19.16
CA PHE A 81 -1.11 -9.14 -18.81
C PHE A 81 -0.52 -10.48 -18.34
N GLY A 82 -1.34 -11.47 -18.00
CA GLY A 82 -0.83 -12.76 -17.52
C GLY A 82 -0.08 -12.67 -16.18
N ARG A 83 0.83 -13.61 -15.94
CA ARG A 83 1.68 -13.67 -14.71
C ARG A 83 3.13 -13.99 -15.08
N GLY A 84 4.07 -13.65 -14.20
CA GLY A 84 5.50 -13.96 -14.37
C GLY A 84 6.10 -13.39 -15.66
N GLU A 85 6.85 -14.20 -16.40
CA GLU A 85 7.55 -13.79 -17.64
C GLU A 85 6.62 -13.25 -18.73
N GLN A 86 5.40 -13.81 -18.84
CA GLN A 86 4.42 -13.33 -19.82
C GLN A 86 4.05 -11.86 -19.58
N ARG A 87 3.99 -11.45 -18.30
CA ARG A 87 3.70 -10.07 -17.93
C ARG A 87 4.81 -9.14 -18.39
N LEU A 88 6.06 -9.52 -18.20
CA LEU A 88 7.20 -8.73 -18.64
C LEU A 88 7.15 -8.49 -20.16
N GLU A 89 6.94 -9.55 -20.95
CA GLU A 89 6.83 -9.46 -22.42
C GLU A 89 5.69 -8.52 -22.86
N LEU A 90 4.54 -8.58 -22.18
CA LEU A 90 3.40 -7.74 -22.50
C LEU A 90 3.56 -6.30 -22.07
N LEU A 91 4.26 -6.04 -20.96
CA LEU A 91 4.63 -4.69 -20.56
C LEU A 91 5.52 -4.04 -21.63
N HIS A 92 6.48 -4.76 -22.22
CA HIS A 92 7.30 -4.22 -23.34
C HIS A 92 6.45 -3.84 -24.55
N LYS A 93 5.35 -4.56 -24.78
CA LYS A 93 4.41 -4.31 -25.88
C LYS A 93 3.43 -3.18 -25.59
N LEU A 94 3.39 -2.60 -24.38
CA LEU A 94 2.48 -1.48 -24.07
C LEU A 94 2.74 -0.22 -24.90
N ASN A 95 3.91 -0.11 -25.53
CA ASN A 95 4.16 0.98 -26.48
C ASN A 95 3.41 0.83 -27.80
N SER A 96 2.87 -0.36 -28.08
CA SER A 96 2.05 -0.62 -29.26
C SER A 96 0.57 -0.31 -29.01
N ARG A 97 -0.15 0.05 -30.08
CA ARG A 97 -1.56 0.38 -29.99
C ARG A 97 -2.39 -0.89 -29.80
N ASP A 98 -3.04 -1.01 -28.66
CA ASP A 98 -3.92 -2.12 -28.31
C ASP A 98 -5.36 -1.63 -28.15
N LEU A 99 -6.18 -1.80 -29.19
CA LEU A 99 -7.57 -1.32 -29.23
C LEU A 99 -8.47 -1.98 -28.18
N ASP A 100 -8.22 -3.25 -27.85
CA ASP A 100 -9.01 -3.97 -26.84
C ASP A 100 -8.69 -3.45 -25.44
N LEU A 101 -7.40 -3.20 -25.16
CA LEU A 101 -6.97 -2.60 -23.90
C LEU A 101 -7.50 -1.18 -23.77
N GLU A 102 -7.38 -0.35 -24.82
CA GLU A 102 -7.98 0.99 -24.87
C GLU A 102 -9.50 0.93 -24.59
N GLN A 103 -10.21 -0.04 -25.17
CA GLN A 103 -11.65 -0.20 -24.92
C GLN A 103 -11.95 -0.58 -23.45
N CYS A 104 -11.13 -1.46 -22.85
CA CYS A 104 -11.28 -1.82 -21.44
C CYS A 104 -10.98 -0.64 -20.52
N CYS A 105 -9.87 0.09 -20.75
CA CYS A 105 -9.52 1.30 -20.01
C CYS A 105 -10.61 2.37 -20.12
N ARG A 106 -11.17 2.59 -21.32
CA ARG A 106 -12.30 3.51 -21.51
C ARG A 106 -13.55 3.08 -20.75
N LYS A 107 -13.87 1.78 -20.75
CA LYS A 107 -15.00 1.26 -19.98
C LYS A 107 -14.77 1.45 -18.49
N LEU A 108 -13.55 1.22 -17.99
CA LEU A 108 -13.19 1.43 -16.59
C LEU A 108 -13.31 2.91 -16.21
N MET A 109 -12.74 3.82 -16.99
CA MET A 109 -12.81 5.27 -16.73
C MET A 109 -14.25 5.82 -16.75
N ARG A 110 -15.17 5.19 -17.50
CA ARG A 110 -16.59 5.56 -17.44
C ARG A 110 -17.22 5.26 -16.09
N TYR A 111 -16.79 4.20 -15.41
CA TYR A 111 -17.33 3.85 -14.09
C TYR A 111 -16.92 4.86 -12.99
N ALA A 112 -15.92 5.70 -13.26
CA ALA A 112 -15.45 6.74 -12.36
C ALA A 112 -16.22 8.08 -12.50
N LEU A 113 -17.17 8.18 -13.44
CA LEU A 113 -17.89 9.43 -13.69
C LEU A 113 -19.02 9.66 -12.67
N PRO A 114 -19.43 10.93 -12.42
CA PRO A 114 -20.56 11.29 -11.54
C PRO A 114 -21.91 10.62 -11.85
N THR A 115 -22.04 10.02 -13.04
CA THR A 115 -23.27 9.32 -13.46
C THR A 115 -23.48 7.98 -12.77
N GLU A 116 -22.43 7.43 -12.15
CA GLU A 116 -22.44 6.15 -11.46
C GLU A 116 -22.68 6.32 -9.96
N SER A 117 -23.00 5.23 -9.25
CA SER A 117 -23.12 5.27 -7.80
C SER A 117 -21.76 5.50 -7.13
N VAL A 118 -21.78 6.11 -5.93
CA VAL A 118 -20.56 6.35 -5.13
C VAL A 118 -19.77 5.08 -4.88
N ASP A 119 -20.45 3.97 -4.54
CA ASP A 119 -19.79 2.68 -4.33
C ASP A 119 -19.11 2.16 -5.61
N THR A 120 -19.74 2.34 -6.78
CA THR A 120 -19.16 1.96 -8.08
C THR A 120 -17.94 2.82 -8.40
N GLN A 121 -17.98 4.11 -8.10
CA GLN A 121 -16.85 5.01 -8.28
C GLN A 121 -15.69 4.65 -7.34
N ILE A 122 -15.95 4.42 -6.05
CA ILE A 122 -14.93 3.97 -5.07
C ILE A 122 -14.25 2.71 -5.58
N GLN A 123 -15.03 1.70 -5.98
CA GLN A 123 -14.50 0.47 -6.53
C GLN A 123 -13.68 0.74 -7.80
N THR A 124 -14.12 1.65 -8.66
CA THR A 124 -13.37 2.03 -9.86
C THR A 124 -12.05 2.69 -9.54
N PHE A 125 -12.01 3.60 -8.57
CA PHE A 125 -10.79 4.26 -8.12
C PHE A 125 -9.78 3.27 -7.54
N GLN A 126 -10.25 2.33 -6.72
CA GLN A 126 -9.42 1.22 -6.21
C GLN A 126 -8.79 0.41 -7.36
N GLU A 127 -9.60 0.01 -8.34
CA GLU A 127 -9.14 -0.77 -9.49
C GLU A 127 -8.17 0.03 -10.38
N ILE A 128 -8.39 1.34 -10.56
CA ILE A 128 -7.47 2.21 -11.30
C ILE A 128 -6.12 2.28 -10.58
N SER A 129 -6.12 2.57 -9.28
CA SER A 129 -4.90 2.68 -8.48
C SER A 129 -4.10 1.38 -8.50
N GLU A 130 -4.77 0.23 -8.35
CA GLU A 130 -4.11 -1.08 -8.40
C GLU A 130 -3.55 -1.38 -9.80
N LEU A 131 -4.34 -1.18 -10.86
CA LEU A 131 -3.90 -1.49 -12.22
C LEU A 131 -2.71 -0.63 -12.66
N VAL A 132 -2.72 0.66 -12.34
CA VAL A 132 -1.64 1.60 -12.72
C VAL A 132 -0.35 1.23 -12.00
N THR A 133 -0.44 0.91 -10.71
CA THR A 133 0.74 0.57 -9.89
C THR A 133 1.27 -0.83 -10.16
N LEU A 134 0.40 -1.77 -10.53
CA LEU A 134 0.78 -3.12 -10.94
C LEU A 134 1.36 -3.15 -12.35
N PHE A 135 0.89 -2.32 -13.29
CA PHE A 135 1.34 -2.33 -14.67
C PHE A 135 1.92 -0.97 -15.10
N PRO A 136 3.20 -0.69 -14.80
CA PRO A 136 3.89 0.50 -15.26
C PRO A 136 3.67 0.76 -16.77
N GLY A 137 3.26 1.97 -17.12
CA GLY A 137 2.90 2.37 -18.48
C GLY A 137 1.41 2.24 -18.84
N LEU A 138 0.60 1.51 -18.05
CA LEU A 138 -0.85 1.41 -18.26
C LEU A 138 -1.57 2.75 -18.07
N ARG A 139 -1.01 3.65 -17.23
CA ARG A 139 -1.49 5.03 -17.02
C ARG A 139 -1.79 5.74 -18.34
N ARG A 140 -0.92 5.60 -19.34
CA ARG A 140 -1.07 6.21 -20.67
C ARG A 140 -2.38 5.81 -21.36
N PHE A 141 -2.78 4.54 -21.27
CA PHE A 141 -4.02 4.05 -21.89
C PHE A 141 -5.26 4.60 -21.19
N LEU A 142 -5.22 4.75 -19.86
CA LEU A 142 -6.30 5.36 -19.09
C LEU A 142 -6.46 6.84 -19.44
N LEU A 143 -5.36 7.59 -19.55
CA LEU A 143 -5.38 9.00 -19.95
C LEU A 143 -5.92 9.22 -21.36
N ILE A 144 -5.44 8.44 -22.35
CA ILE A 144 -5.95 8.49 -23.74
C ILE A 144 -7.47 8.22 -23.76
N SER A 145 -7.96 7.32 -22.91
CA SER A 145 -9.36 6.90 -22.90
C SER A 145 -10.33 8.03 -22.53
N VAL A 146 -9.86 9.06 -21.82
CA VAL A 146 -10.65 10.23 -21.42
C VAL A 146 -10.26 11.49 -22.17
N SER A 147 -9.52 11.35 -23.28
CA SER A 147 -9.01 12.46 -24.10
C SER A 147 -8.12 13.44 -23.33
N LEU A 148 -7.59 13.03 -22.18
CA LEU A 148 -6.48 13.72 -21.55
C LEU A 148 -5.22 13.34 -22.35
N GLN A 149 -4.37 14.32 -22.62
CA GLN A 149 -3.10 14.07 -23.29
C GLN A 149 -2.23 13.13 -22.43
N HIS A 150 -1.04 12.74 -22.91
CA HIS A 150 -0.12 11.90 -22.13
C HIS A 150 0.34 12.53 -20.81
N THR A 151 0.10 13.83 -20.66
CA THR A 151 0.36 14.61 -19.46
C THR A 151 -0.93 15.18 -18.92
N ALA A 152 -1.18 15.01 -17.62
CA ALA A 152 -2.37 15.51 -16.95
C ALA A 152 -2.03 15.94 -15.52
N SER A 153 -2.50 17.14 -15.14
CA SER A 153 -2.38 17.62 -13.76
C SER A 153 -3.42 16.94 -12.87
N MET A 154 -3.18 16.94 -11.55
CA MET A 154 -4.14 16.41 -10.57
C MET A 154 -5.49 17.11 -10.67
N GLU A 155 -5.50 18.43 -10.90
CA GLU A 155 -6.72 19.22 -11.02
C GLU A 155 -7.52 18.82 -12.25
N ALA A 156 -6.86 18.58 -13.38
CA ALA A 156 -7.53 18.16 -14.62
C ALA A 156 -8.20 16.78 -14.48
N ILE A 157 -7.55 15.85 -13.77
CA ILE A 157 -8.10 14.52 -13.51
C ILE A 157 -9.21 14.59 -12.46
N SER A 158 -9.00 15.32 -11.36
CA SER A 158 -10.01 15.48 -10.31
C SER A 158 -11.29 16.15 -10.84
N ALA A 159 -11.15 17.15 -11.72
CA ALA A 159 -12.27 17.83 -12.35
C ALA A 159 -13.10 16.91 -13.26
N LEU A 160 -12.48 15.88 -13.86
CA LEU A 160 -13.19 14.90 -14.69
C LEU A 160 -14.22 14.09 -13.88
N TRP A 161 -13.88 13.78 -12.63
CA TRP A 161 -14.71 12.96 -11.75
C TRP A 161 -15.68 13.77 -10.91
N GLY A 162 -15.60 15.11 -10.96
CA GLY A 162 -16.46 16.03 -10.24
C GLY A 162 -16.32 15.92 -8.72
N ASP A 163 -16.87 16.88 -7.98
CA ASP A 163 -16.95 16.81 -6.54
C ASP A 163 -18.36 16.38 -6.14
N HIS A 164 -18.45 15.36 -5.28
CA HIS A 164 -19.72 14.98 -4.67
C HIS A 164 -19.96 15.85 -3.44
N GLU A 165 -20.50 17.06 -3.65
CA GLU A 165 -20.79 18.05 -2.59
C GLU A 165 -21.68 17.50 -1.44
N CYS A 166 -22.41 16.40 -1.68
CA CYS A 166 -23.41 15.88 -0.75
C CYS A 166 -22.96 14.74 0.17
N LEU A 167 -21.73 14.21 0.05
CA LEU A 167 -21.31 13.07 0.86
C LEU A 167 -19.92 13.31 1.43
N ALA A 168 -19.88 13.60 2.74
CA ALA A 168 -18.69 13.53 3.59
C ALA A 168 -18.22 12.07 3.73
N ASN A 169 -17.95 11.41 2.61
CA ASN A 169 -17.48 10.04 2.56
C ASN A 169 -15.96 10.08 2.44
N GLU A 170 -15.27 10.01 3.58
CA GLU A 170 -13.80 10.02 3.68
C GLU A 170 -13.17 8.97 2.76
N LYS A 171 -13.77 7.77 2.70
CA LYS A 171 -13.34 6.69 1.80
C LYS A 171 -13.39 7.11 0.33
N TRP A 172 -14.44 7.81 -0.10
CA TRP A 172 -14.53 8.31 -1.47
C TRP A 172 -13.42 9.33 -1.76
N THR A 173 -13.21 10.29 -0.85
CA THR A 173 -12.18 11.31 -0.98
C THR A 173 -10.79 10.68 -1.07
N PHE A 174 -10.49 9.74 -0.18
CA PHE A 174 -9.23 9.00 -0.15
C PHE A 174 -8.97 8.27 -1.46
N TRP A 175 -9.89 7.40 -1.90
CA TRP A 175 -9.67 6.61 -3.11
C TRP A 175 -9.66 7.46 -4.37
N LYS A 176 -10.49 8.51 -4.46
CA LYS A 176 -10.42 9.50 -5.55
C LYS A 176 -9.05 10.18 -5.58
N GLY A 177 -8.55 10.63 -4.43
CA GLY A 177 -7.24 11.29 -4.32
C GLY A 177 -6.10 10.37 -4.73
N LEU A 178 -6.11 9.11 -4.26
CA LEU A 178 -5.13 8.10 -4.63
C LEU A 178 -5.14 7.81 -6.14
N ALA A 179 -6.31 7.59 -6.73
CA ALA A 179 -6.45 7.33 -8.17
C ALA A 179 -6.05 8.55 -9.02
N THR A 180 -6.38 9.77 -8.55
CA THR A 180 -5.98 11.02 -9.19
C THR A 180 -4.45 11.13 -9.22
N THR A 181 -3.81 10.88 -8.08
CA THR A 181 -2.35 10.96 -7.92
C THR A 181 -1.64 9.88 -8.75
N CYS A 182 -2.22 8.68 -8.88
CA CYS A 182 -1.71 7.63 -9.78
C CYS A 182 -1.72 8.04 -11.25
N LEU A 183 -2.75 8.78 -11.69
CA LEU A 183 -2.92 9.18 -13.08
C LEU A 183 -2.16 10.46 -13.43
N ALA A 184 -1.94 11.35 -12.47
CA ALA A 184 -1.27 12.63 -12.66
C ALA A 184 0.22 12.48 -12.98
N ASP A 185 0.79 13.52 -13.58
CA ASP A 185 2.25 13.63 -13.70
C ASP A 185 2.83 14.04 -12.36
N THR A 186 3.56 13.13 -11.74
CA THR A 186 4.17 13.28 -10.42
C THR A 186 5.63 12.88 -10.46
N ARG A 187 6.36 13.17 -9.38
CA ARG A 187 7.73 12.68 -9.22
C ARG A 187 7.79 11.15 -9.22
N ILE A 188 6.77 10.47 -8.68
CA ILE A 188 6.67 9.01 -8.72
C ILE A 188 6.48 8.50 -10.15
N SER A 189 5.55 9.08 -10.91
CA SER A 189 5.34 8.65 -12.31
C SER A 189 6.58 8.95 -13.16
N ALA A 190 7.33 10.02 -12.88
CA ALA A 190 8.63 10.26 -13.50
C ALA A 190 9.67 9.19 -13.14
N ILE A 191 9.77 8.75 -11.88
CA ILE A 191 10.68 7.68 -11.45
C ILE A 191 10.38 6.37 -12.20
N VAL A 192 9.10 5.99 -12.25
CA VAL A 192 8.67 4.69 -12.78
C VAL A 192 8.60 4.68 -14.31
N GLU A 193 7.95 5.68 -14.93
CA GLU A 193 7.63 5.64 -16.37
C GLU A 193 8.78 6.13 -17.28
N GLN A 194 9.76 6.86 -16.74
CA GLN A 194 10.97 7.20 -17.50
C GLN A 194 12.01 6.06 -17.47
N THR A 195 11.76 5.02 -16.69
CA THR A 195 12.65 3.86 -16.59
C THR A 195 12.12 2.74 -17.49
N THR A 196 13.03 2.08 -18.21
CA THR A 196 12.65 0.90 -19.02
C THR A 196 12.21 -0.24 -18.11
N ILE A 197 11.32 -1.10 -18.60
CA ILE A 197 10.74 -2.19 -17.80
C ILE A 197 11.83 -3.16 -17.29
N GLU A 198 12.87 -3.40 -18.08
CA GLU A 198 14.03 -4.22 -17.71
C GLU A 198 14.83 -3.61 -16.55
N GLN A 199 14.81 -2.28 -16.44
CA GLN A 199 15.52 -1.54 -15.40
C GLN A 199 14.70 -1.35 -14.12
N LEU A 200 13.38 -1.54 -14.15
CA LEU A 200 12.51 -1.35 -12.97
C LEU A 200 12.92 -2.24 -11.79
N ALA A 201 13.22 -3.51 -12.08
CA ALA A 201 13.64 -4.50 -11.09
C ALA A 201 15.17 -4.62 -10.96
N ASN A 202 15.94 -3.83 -11.71
CA ASN A 202 17.40 -3.94 -11.72
C ASN A 202 18.04 -3.09 -10.61
N CYS A 203 18.93 -3.71 -9.83
CA CYS A 203 19.69 -3.05 -8.76
C CYS A 203 21.14 -2.74 -9.14
N GLU A 204 21.61 -3.17 -10.31
CA GLU A 204 23.01 -3.08 -10.74
C GLU A 204 23.32 -1.75 -11.47
N THR A 205 22.92 -0.62 -10.88
CA THR A 205 23.14 0.71 -11.46
C THR A 205 24.16 1.52 -10.65
N GLU A 206 24.92 2.38 -11.32
CA GLU A 206 25.81 3.34 -10.64
C GLU A 206 25.03 4.39 -9.83
N SER A 207 23.78 4.65 -10.23
CA SER A 207 22.82 5.50 -9.52
C SER A 207 21.87 4.68 -8.65
N LEU A 208 21.07 5.36 -7.82
CA LEU A 208 19.96 4.73 -7.08
C LEU A 208 19.02 4.00 -8.05
N SER A 209 18.74 2.74 -7.73
CA SER A 209 17.74 1.93 -8.45
C SER A 209 16.33 2.54 -8.31
N VAL A 210 15.38 2.10 -9.14
CA VAL A 210 13.97 2.53 -9.02
C VAL A 210 13.43 2.21 -7.63
N ILE A 211 13.72 1.01 -7.13
CA ILE A 211 13.29 0.55 -5.80
C ILE A 211 13.86 1.46 -4.71
N GLU A 212 15.15 1.77 -4.74
CA GLU A 212 15.75 2.68 -3.76
C GLU A 212 15.17 4.09 -3.83
N ARG A 213 14.89 4.59 -5.03
CA ARG A 213 14.23 5.89 -5.19
C ARG A 213 12.83 5.87 -4.57
N LEU A 214 12.01 4.85 -4.84
CA LEU A 214 10.67 4.73 -4.24
C LEU A 214 10.71 4.58 -2.71
N VAL A 215 11.67 3.81 -2.18
CA VAL A 215 11.91 3.65 -0.74
C VAL A 215 12.29 5.01 -0.10
N LEU A 216 13.15 5.79 -0.76
CA LEU A 216 13.49 7.14 -0.31
C LEU A 216 12.28 8.07 -0.33
N GLU A 217 11.43 7.99 -1.37
CA GLU A 217 10.21 8.79 -1.46
C GLU A 217 9.24 8.48 -0.31
N ILE A 218 9.10 7.21 0.11
CA ILE A 218 8.29 6.83 1.28
C ILE A 218 8.84 7.50 2.55
N ALA A 219 10.16 7.42 2.76
CA ALA A 219 10.80 8.01 3.93
C ALA A 219 10.60 9.54 3.99
N ILE A 220 10.75 10.23 2.85
CA ILE A 220 10.53 11.69 2.75
C ILE A 220 9.08 12.04 3.06
N GLU A 221 8.11 11.32 2.47
CA GLU A 221 6.70 11.67 2.65
C GLU A 221 6.22 11.39 4.08
N ARG A 222 6.77 10.38 4.75
CA ARG A 222 6.44 10.13 6.16
C ARG A 222 6.78 11.32 7.07
N GLU A 223 7.89 12.03 6.82
CA GLU A 223 8.30 13.18 7.63
C GLU A 223 7.41 14.42 7.43
N ASN A 224 6.68 14.51 6.31
CA ASN A 224 5.90 15.69 5.94
C ASN A 224 4.48 15.73 6.56
N HIS A 225 3.95 14.61 7.07
CA HIS A 225 2.65 14.50 7.76
C HIS A 225 1.45 15.22 7.08
N SER A 226 1.40 15.26 5.75
CA SER A 226 0.27 15.85 5.00
C SER A 226 -0.59 14.78 4.35
N GLU A 227 -1.88 15.04 4.10
CA GLU A 227 -2.77 14.12 3.39
C GLU A 227 -2.22 13.74 2.00
N ALA A 228 -1.61 14.70 1.29
CA ALA A 228 -0.95 14.42 0.02
C ALA A 228 0.21 13.43 0.21
N SER A 229 0.98 13.58 1.29
CA SER A 229 2.07 12.70 1.68
C SER A 229 1.65 11.25 1.84
N GLU A 230 0.50 11.03 2.49
CA GLU A 230 -0.06 9.69 2.69
C GLU A 230 -0.41 9.05 1.35
N MET A 231 -1.00 9.82 0.42
CA MET A 231 -1.29 9.34 -0.94
C MET A 231 -0.01 9.00 -1.72
N PHE A 232 1.04 9.83 -1.63
CA PHE A 232 2.32 9.55 -2.27
C PHE A 232 2.98 8.28 -1.70
N SER A 233 2.98 8.12 -0.38
CA SER A 233 3.50 6.92 0.29
C SER A 233 2.76 5.65 -0.15
N ALA A 234 1.42 5.68 -0.14
CA ALA A 234 0.59 4.56 -0.59
C ALA A 234 0.88 4.16 -2.05
N ILE A 235 1.08 5.13 -2.93
CA ILE A 235 1.42 4.87 -4.33
C ILE A 235 2.81 4.26 -4.48
N CYS A 236 3.80 4.76 -3.73
CA CYS A 236 5.13 4.15 -3.70
C CYS A 236 5.08 2.69 -3.22
N ILE A 237 4.34 2.41 -2.14
CA ILE A 237 4.15 1.05 -1.61
C ILE A 237 3.55 0.13 -2.68
N ARG A 238 2.51 0.58 -3.38
CA ARG A 238 1.90 -0.21 -4.46
C ARG A 238 2.84 -0.43 -5.65
N TYR A 239 3.57 0.59 -6.09
CA TYR A 239 4.56 0.42 -7.16
C TYR A 239 5.69 -0.53 -6.75
N LEU A 240 6.16 -0.45 -5.51
CA LEU A 240 7.12 -1.42 -4.98
C LEU A 240 6.55 -2.83 -5.06
N GLY A 241 5.31 -3.07 -4.62
CA GLY A 241 4.67 -4.38 -4.75
C GLY A 241 4.61 -4.84 -6.21
N GLY A 242 4.24 -3.96 -7.13
CA GLY A 242 4.15 -4.27 -8.56
C GLY A 242 5.50 -4.60 -9.21
N ILE A 243 6.56 -3.88 -8.84
CA ILE A 243 7.93 -4.08 -9.35
C ILE A 243 8.55 -5.35 -8.76
N LEU A 244 8.37 -5.59 -7.46
CA LEU A 244 8.91 -6.76 -6.77
C LEU A 244 8.22 -8.06 -7.20
N ASP A 245 6.98 -7.99 -7.71
CA ASP A 245 6.27 -9.12 -8.30
C ASP A 245 6.78 -9.50 -9.71
N LEU A 246 7.70 -8.71 -10.29
CA LEU A 246 8.35 -9.08 -11.55
C LEU A 246 9.39 -10.20 -11.30
N PRO A 247 9.52 -11.18 -12.21
CA PRO A 247 10.37 -12.37 -12.02
C PRO A 247 11.87 -12.07 -11.89
N GLY A 248 12.31 -10.87 -12.29
CA GLY A 248 13.71 -10.46 -12.31
C GLY A 248 14.30 -10.12 -10.94
N PHE A 249 13.53 -9.49 -10.03
CA PHE A 249 14.09 -8.94 -8.79
C PHE A 249 14.63 -10.06 -7.89
N TRP A 250 13.76 -10.97 -7.44
CA TRP A 250 14.12 -12.08 -6.52
C TRP A 250 14.97 -13.19 -7.14
N SER A 251 15.30 -13.07 -8.42
CA SER A 251 16.20 -13.99 -9.11
C SER A 251 17.65 -13.52 -9.09
N ASN A 252 17.90 -12.25 -8.77
CA ASN A 252 19.26 -11.70 -8.69
C ASN A 252 19.89 -11.97 -7.32
N MET A 253 21.15 -12.43 -7.32
CA MET A 253 21.93 -12.73 -6.10
C MET A 253 23.14 -11.78 -5.94
N GLY A 254 23.17 -10.65 -6.64
CA GLY A 254 24.27 -9.68 -6.62
C GLY A 254 24.36 -8.89 -5.30
N THR A 255 25.55 -8.39 -4.97
CA THR A 255 25.80 -7.60 -3.74
C THR A 255 24.94 -6.33 -3.66
N ALA A 256 24.71 -5.67 -4.79
CA ALA A 256 23.82 -4.51 -4.87
C ALA A 256 22.38 -4.88 -4.47
N HIS A 257 21.91 -6.04 -4.91
CA HIS A 257 20.57 -6.55 -4.58
C HIS A 257 20.38 -6.72 -3.06
N PHE A 258 21.39 -7.26 -2.36
CA PHE A 258 21.35 -7.38 -0.90
C PHE A 258 21.20 -6.03 -0.19
N SER A 259 21.92 -5.00 -0.66
CA SER A 259 21.81 -3.64 -0.12
C SER A 259 20.39 -3.07 -0.28
N VAL A 260 19.79 -3.26 -1.46
CA VAL A 260 18.42 -2.82 -1.76
C VAL A 260 17.40 -3.58 -0.91
N ALA A 261 17.52 -4.91 -0.83
CA ALA A 261 16.64 -5.75 -0.01
C ALA A 261 16.69 -5.35 1.47
N LYS A 262 17.89 -5.03 2.01
CA LYS A 262 18.04 -4.56 3.39
C LYS A 262 17.31 -3.23 3.63
N LYS A 263 17.47 -2.25 2.72
CA LYS A 263 16.76 -0.96 2.81
C LYS A 263 15.25 -1.15 2.74
N LEU A 264 14.79 -2.01 1.82
CA LEU A 264 13.38 -2.35 1.67
C LEU A 264 12.80 -2.99 2.95
N CYS A 265 13.49 -3.95 3.57
CA CYS A 265 13.08 -4.52 4.85
C CYS A 265 12.97 -3.46 5.96
N SER A 266 13.95 -2.55 6.02
CA SER A 266 13.99 -1.50 7.03
C SER A 266 12.79 -0.57 6.90
N GLU A 267 12.53 -0.05 5.70
CA GLU A 267 11.37 0.84 5.49
C GLU A 267 10.04 0.11 5.63
N MET A 268 9.93 -1.16 5.24
CA MET A 268 8.70 -1.92 5.43
C MET A 268 8.40 -2.14 6.92
N ALA A 269 9.41 -2.45 7.74
CA ALA A 269 9.23 -2.57 9.19
C ALA A 269 8.72 -1.24 9.77
N CYS A 270 9.33 -0.14 9.35
CA CYS A 270 8.88 1.21 9.66
C CYS A 270 7.41 1.48 9.30
N VAL A 271 7.00 1.20 8.06
CA VAL A 271 5.61 1.38 7.61
C VAL A 271 4.64 0.53 8.43
N LEU A 272 5.00 -0.73 8.71
CA LEU A 272 4.18 -1.63 9.51
C LEU A 272 4.09 -1.22 10.98
N GLU A 273 5.15 -0.63 11.53
CA GLU A 273 5.16 -0.08 12.89
C GLU A 273 4.24 1.14 12.99
N ASP A 274 4.25 2.02 11.99
CA ASP A 274 3.37 3.19 11.94
C ASP A 274 1.89 2.73 11.93
N ILE A 275 1.55 1.76 11.07
CA ILE A 275 0.20 1.17 11.03
C ILE A 275 -0.14 0.43 12.34
N GLY A 276 0.82 -0.30 12.91
CA GLY A 276 0.63 -1.05 14.15
C GLY A 276 0.41 -0.13 15.36
N ALA A 277 1.10 1.00 15.42
CA ALA A 277 0.90 2.02 16.45
C ALA A 277 -0.51 2.60 16.36
N ASP A 278 -0.99 2.93 15.16
CA ASP A 278 -2.34 3.44 14.94
C ASP A 278 -3.41 2.43 15.39
N ILE A 279 -3.22 1.14 15.10
CA ILE A 279 -4.13 0.07 15.54
C ILE A 279 -4.22 -0.01 17.07
N LEU A 280 -3.08 0.11 17.76
CA LEU A 280 -3.02 -0.02 19.22
C LEU A 280 -3.62 1.21 19.93
N GLU A 281 -3.49 2.40 19.34
CA GLU A 281 -3.94 3.65 19.96
C GLU A 281 -5.40 4.01 19.68
N LEU A 282 -5.94 3.69 18.49
CA LEU A 282 -7.20 4.29 18.02
C LEU A 282 -8.43 3.38 18.07
N GLY A 283 -8.28 2.10 18.46
CA GLY A 283 -9.41 1.16 18.48
C GLY A 283 -9.69 0.58 17.08
N PRO A 284 -10.95 0.29 16.68
CA PRO A 284 -11.22 -0.28 15.37
C PRO A 284 -10.72 0.67 14.27
N VAL A 285 -9.73 0.22 13.50
CA VAL A 285 -9.09 0.98 12.42
C VAL A 285 -10.14 1.51 11.47
N ASP A 286 -10.11 2.81 11.22
CA ASP A 286 -10.92 3.37 10.15
C ASP A 286 -10.30 3.01 8.79
N GLU A 287 -10.86 1.98 8.16
CA GLU A 287 -10.49 1.55 6.80
C GLU A 287 -10.69 2.64 5.72
N SER A 288 -11.24 3.80 6.08
CA SER A 288 -11.55 4.88 5.14
C SER A 288 -10.32 5.69 4.72
N GLN A 289 -9.24 5.72 5.51
CA GLN A 289 -8.11 6.63 5.32
C GLN A 289 -6.79 5.94 4.94
N THR A 290 -6.71 4.60 5.02
CA THR A 290 -5.46 3.86 4.81
C THR A 290 -5.59 2.82 3.71
N ASP A 291 -4.54 2.72 2.87
CA ASP A 291 -4.46 1.74 1.79
C ASP A 291 -3.98 0.36 2.27
N HIS A 292 -4.77 -0.28 3.13
CA HIS A 292 -4.46 -1.61 3.67
C HIS A 292 -4.19 -2.64 2.56
N SER A 293 -4.96 -2.58 1.47
CA SER A 293 -4.77 -3.48 0.32
C SER A 293 -3.41 -3.34 -0.35
N GLY A 294 -2.89 -2.11 -0.49
CA GLY A 294 -1.55 -1.87 -1.04
C GLY A 294 -0.45 -2.39 -0.12
N ILE A 295 -0.60 -2.16 1.18
CA ILE A 295 0.32 -2.65 2.22
C ILE A 295 0.35 -4.18 2.22
N ASP A 296 -0.81 -4.83 2.29
CA ASP A 296 -0.95 -6.29 2.28
C ASP A 296 -0.38 -6.93 1.01
N PHE A 297 -0.55 -6.26 -0.13
CA PHE A 297 0.02 -6.72 -1.39
C PHE A 297 1.55 -6.69 -1.35
N LEU A 298 2.16 -5.56 -0.98
CA LEU A 298 3.62 -5.43 -0.86
C LEU A 298 4.18 -6.45 0.14
N ALA A 299 3.57 -6.52 1.32
CA ALA A 299 3.81 -7.49 2.36
C ALA A 299 3.90 -8.94 1.84
N THR A 300 2.88 -9.36 1.10
CA THR A 300 2.77 -10.70 0.53
C THR A 300 3.88 -10.97 -0.49
N ILE A 301 4.14 -10.01 -1.38
CA ILE A 301 5.19 -10.13 -2.40
C ILE A 301 6.58 -10.21 -1.76
N MET A 302 6.86 -9.39 -0.75
CA MET A 302 8.11 -9.42 -0.01
C MET A 302 8.32 -10.78 0.68
N LEU A 303 7.30 -11.27 1.39
CA LEU A 303 7.39 -12.55 2.09
C LEU A 303 7.66 -13.72 1.13
N ASN A 304 6.89 -13.81 0.05
CA ASN A 304 7.08 -14.84 -0.97
C ASN A 304 8.46 -14.74 -1.64
N GLY A 305 8.88 -13.51 -1.93
CA GLY A 305 10.20 -13.21 -2.49
C GLY A 305 11.33 -13.67 -1.58
N PHE A 306 11.27 -13.32 -0.29
CA PHE A 306 12.26 -13.73 0.70
C PHE A 306 12.30 -15.24 0.90
N LEU A 307 11.15 -15.90 1.01
CA LEU A 307 11.10 -17.37 1.12
C LEU A 307 11.74 -18.04 -0.09
N GLY A 308 11.41 -17.56 -1.30
CA GLY A 308 12.03 -18.04 -2.54
C GLY A 308 13.53 -17.76 -2.60
N TRP A 309 13.97 -16.63 -2.08
CA TRP A 309 15.37 -16.22 -2.05
C TRP A 309 16.20 -17.04 -1.05
N ILE A 310 15.70 -17.23 0.17
CA ILE A 310 16.34 -18.05 1.20
C ILE A 310 16.46 -19.50 0.73
N GLY A 311 15.44 -20.03 0.06
CA GLY A 311 15.49 -21.37 -0.52
C GLY A 311 16.59 -21.57 -1.57
N LYS A 312 17.06 -20.48 -2.21
CA LYS A 312 18.18 -20.50 -3.17
C LYS A 312 19.54 -20.26 -2.51
N LEU A 313 19.58 -19.70 -1.31
CA LEU A 313 20.83 -19.44 -0.60
C LEU A 313 21.39 -20.74 -0.03
N HIS A 314 22.65 -21.07 -0.37
CA HIS A 314 23.38 -22.14 0.31
C HIS A 314 23.44 -21.84 1.83
N PRO A 315 23.26 -22.86 2.69
CA PRO A 315 23.28 -22.70 4.15
C PRO A 315 24.52 -21.98 4.68
N GLU A 316 25.66 -22.19 4.01
CA GLU A 316 26.96 -21.59 4.34
C GLU A 316 26.99 -20.06 4.20
N ASN A 317 26.08 -19.49 3.41
CA ASN A 317 25.97 -18.05 3.20
C ASN A 317 25.01 -17.36 4.17
N TRP A 318 24.31 -18.11 5.04
CA TRP A 318 23.33 -17.56 5.97
C TRP A 318 23.99 -16.73 7.07
N ALA A 319 25.23 -17.11 7.45
CA ALA A 319 25.95 -16.50 8.56
C ALA A 319 26.37 -15.03 8.34
N ILE A 320 26.40 -14.56 7.09
CA ILE A 320 26.97 -13.27 6.72
C ILE A 320 25.91 -12.15 6.69
N GLN A 321 24.62 -12.48 6.79
CA GLN A 321 23.61 -11.55 6.28
C GLN A 321 22.81 -10.80 7.35
N LEU A 322 23.25 -9.56 7.61
CA LEU A 322 22.74 -8.54 8.56
C LEU A 322 21.26 -8.08 8.38
N TRP A 323 20.43 -8.74 7.58
CA TRP A 323 19.02 -8.39 7.39
C TRP A 323 18.07 -9.24 8.25
N TYR A 324 18.60 -10.26 8.93
CA TYR A 324 17.89 -11.03 9.95
C TYR A 324 17.40 -10.22 11.15
N GLU A 325 17.83 -8.97 11.38
CA GLU A 325 17.26 -8.17 12.46
C GLU A 325 15.86 -7.65 12.10
N ASN A 326 15.67 -7.24 10.84
CA ASN A 326 14.41 -6.63 10.39
C ASN A 326 13.44 -7.66 9.81
N LEU A 327 13.91 -8.79 9.30
CA LEU A 327 13.05 -9.82 8.70
C LEU A 327 12.10 -10.48 9.72
N PRO A 328 12.53 -10.89 10.94
CA PRO A 328 11.63 -11.36 11.99
C PRO A 328 10.63 -10.29 12.39
N ARG A 329 11.07 -9.04 12.54
CA ARG A 329 10.19 -7.92 12.89
C ARG A 329 9.12 -7.70 11.83
N ALA A 330 9.51 -7.67 10.56
CA ALA A 330 8.56 -7.60 9.46
C ALA A 330 7.63 -8.84 9.45
N ALA A 331 8.17 -10.05 9.59
CA ALA A 331 7.40 -11.29 9.64
C ALA A 331 6.43 -11.38 10.82
N GLU A 332 6.72 -10.73 11.95
CA GLU A 332 5.83 -10.63 13.11
C GLU A 332 4.68 -9.64 12.84
N LEU A 333 4.95 -8.54 12.15
CA LEU A 333 3.97 -7.51 11.83
C LEU A 333 3.08 -7.88 10.62
N LEU A 334 3.60 -8.67 9.68
CA LEU A 334 2.89 -9.12 8.48
C LEU A 334 1.55 -9.85 8.76
N PRO A 335 1.47 -10.80 9.72
CA PRO A 335 0.22 -11.43 10.11
C PRO A 335 -0.82 -10.47 10.66
N VAL A 336 -0.42 -9.42 11.38
CA VAL A 336 -1.33 -8.41 11.95
C VAL A 336 -2.02 -7.65 10.82
N SER A 337 -1.27 -7.30 9.78
CA SER A 337 -1.83 -6.74 8.54
C SER A 337 -2.75 -7.76 7.82
N SER A 338 -2.29 -9.02 7.66
CA SER A 338 -3.08 -10.04 6.96
C SER A 338 -4.37 -10.43 7.68
N ALA A 339 -4.42 -10.36 9.02
CA ALA A 339 -5.60 -10.64 9.83
C ALA A 339 -6.74 -9.64 9.56
N LEU A 340 -6.40 -8.40 9.16
CA LEU A 340 -7.37 -7.43 8.64
C LEU A 340 -7.92 -7.87 7.27
N ALA A 341 -7.09 -8.46 6.41
CA ALA A 341 -7.49 -9.01 5.12
C ALA A 341 -8.23 -10.37 5.18
N MET A 342 -8.05 -11.14 6.26
CA MET A 342 -8.53 -12.53 6.39
C MET A 342 -10.06 -12.69 6.41
N ASN A 343 -10.85 -11.61 6.46
CA ASN A 343 -12.29 -11.69 6.17
C ASN A 343 -12.59 -11.96 4.67
N SER A 344 -11.57 -12.03 3.80
CA SER A 344 -11.74 -12.19 2.35
C SER A 344 -10.85 -13.25 1.67
N PHE A 345 -9.96 -13.92 2.40
CA PHE A 345 -8.89 -14.78 1.83
C PHE A 345 -8.69 -16.14 2.52
N GLU A 346 -9.77 -16.87 2.84
CA GLU A 346 -9.66 -18.22 3.42
C GLU A 346 -9.03 -19.27 2.47
N ASP A 347 -8.89 -18.99 1.17
CA ASP A 347 -8.62 -20.05 0.18
C ASP A 347 -7.15 -20.21 -0.28
N ILE A 348 -6.18 -19.37 0.16
CA ILE A 348 -4.86 -19.37 -0.50
C ILE A 348 -3.73 -19.99 0.35
N PHE A 349 -3.59 -19.72 1.65
CA PHE A 349 -2.67 -20.47 2.54
C PHE A 349 -3.07 -20.29 4.02
N PRO A 350 -2.99 -21.34 4.87
CA PRO A 350 -3.14 -21.15 6.31
C PRO A 350 -1.94 -20.35 6.84
N THR A 351 -2.17 -19.17 7.43
CA THR A 351 -1.14 -18.30 8.04
C THR A 351 -0.27 -19.03 9.07
N THR A 352 -0.83 -20.05 9.72
CA THR A 352 -0.12 -20.97 10.62
C THR A 352 1.01 -21.74 9.94
N TYR A 353 0.87 -22.09 8.66
CA TYR A 353 1.91 -22.76 7.89
C TYR A 353 3.08 -21.82 7.62
N ILE A 354 2.81 -20.59 7.17
CA ILE A 354 3.85 -19.61 6.87
C ILE A 354 4.64 -19.23 8.12
N LEU A 355 3.96 -18.96 9.24
CA LEU A 355 4.64 -18.64 10.50
C LEU A 355 5.44 -19.82 11.06
N ALA A 356 4.94 -21.04 10.92
CA ALA A 356 5.70 -22.23 11.30
C ALA A 356 6.92 -22.43 10.39
N GLU A 357 6.78 -22.22 9.07
CA GLU A 357 7.89 -22.32 8.12
C GLU A 357 8.97 -21.27 8.43
N VAL A 358 8.56 -20.01 8.68
CA VAL A 358 9.46 -18.91 9.04
C VAL A 358 10.15 -19.20 10.37
N ASP A 359 9.43 -19.65 11.40
CA ASP A 359 10.02 -20.02 12.70
C ASP A 359 11.00 -21.20 12.57
N ILE A 360 10.66 -22.22 11.78
CA ILE A 360 11.55 -23.35 11.49
C ILE A 360 12.79 -22.88 10.71
N MET A 361 12.62 -22.03 9.71
CA MET A 361 13.72 -21.48 8.91
C MET A 361 14.63 -20.58 9.75
N MET A 362 14.06 -19.75 10.63
CA MET A 362 14.83 -18.93 11.57
C MET A 362 15.59 -19.78 12.57
N LYS A 363 14.96 -20.80 13.16
CA LYS A 363 15.64 -21.74 14.06
C LYS A 363 16.79 -22.45 13.36
N ARG A 364 16.57 -23.00 12.16
CA ARG A 364 17.64 -23.63 11.36
C ARG A 364 18.74 -22.65 10.98
N GLY A 365 18.39 -21.40 10.70
CA GLY A 365 19.33 -20.32 10.42
C GLY A 365 20.23 -20.01 11.61
N ILE A 366 19.63 -19.86 12.78
CA ILE A 366 20.31 -19.60 14.06
C ILE A 366 21.20 -20.80 14.44
N ASP A 367 20.69 -22.02 14.31
CA ASP A 367 21.44 -23.25 14.63
C ASP A 367 22.66 -23.38 13.69
N SER A 368 22.49 -23.15 12.38
CA SER A 368 23.58 -23.18 11.41
C SER A 368 24.62 -22.07 11.64
N LEU A 369 24.19 -20.89 12.09
CA LEU A 369 25.08 -19.80 12.49
C LEU A 369 25.91 -20.20 13.71
N HIS A 370 25.28 -20.80 14.71
CA HIS A 370 25.95 -21.30 15.91
C HIS A 370 26.99 -22.35 15.57
N ASP A 371 26.64 -23.35 14.75
CA ASP A 371 27.57 -24.40 14.29
C ASP A 371 28.74 -23.82 13.50
N TYR A 372 28.50 -22.81 12.65
CA TYR A 372 29.55 -22.12 11.91
C TYR A 372 30.49 -21.33 12.82
N VAL A 373 29.95 -20.62 13.82
CA VAL A 373 30.76 -19.88 14.80
C VAL A 373 31.59 -20.87 15.64
N ASP A 374 30.99 -21.94 16.13
CA ASP A 374 31.69 -22.92 16.97
C ASP A 374 32.80 -23.67 16.20
N SER A 375 32.57 -23.96 14.92
CA SER A 375 33.57 -24.61 14.05
C SER A 375 34.72 -23.68 13.64
N ASN A 376 34.49 -22.37 13.52
CA ASN A 376 35.53 -21.41 13.08
C ASN A 376 36.21 -20.65 14.23
N VAL A 377 35.59 -20.56 15.41
CA VAL A 377 36.21 -19.94 16.60
C VAL A 377 37.25 -20.87 17.25
N GLY A 378 37.15 -22.19 17.01
CA GLY A 378 38.15 -23.18 17.46
C GLY A 378 39.57 -22.96 16.91
N ASP A 379 39.70 -22.41 15.70
CA ASP A 379 41.00 -22.24 15.04
C ASP A 379 41.71 -20.91 15.37
N PHE A 380 40.99 -19.92 15.92
CA PHE A 380 41.57 -18.60 16.22
C PHE A 380 42.45 -18.56 17.48
N ASN A 381 42.43 -19.60 18.33
CA ASN A 381 43.19 -19.64 19.58
C ASN A 381 44.62 -20.21 19.45
N SER A 382 45.14 -20.49 18.23
CA SER A 382 46.48 -21.08 18.04
C SER A 382 47.54 -20.17 17.39
N THR A 383 47.19 -18.97 16.94
CA THR A 383 48.18 -18.02 16.38
C THR A 383 48.55 -16.93 17.39
N SER A 384 49.67 -17.10 18.08
CA SER A 384 50.30 -16.05 18.87
C SER A 384 50.84 -14.96 17.94
N ILE A 385 50.10 -13.85 17.82
CA ILE A 385 50.57 -12.67 17.10
C ILE A 385 51.43 -11.84 18.05
N SER A 386 52.73 -11.75 17.74
CA SER A 386 53.70 -10.87 18.41
C SER A 386 53.37 -9.39 18.14
N PRO A 387 53.39 -8.51 19.16
CA PRO A 387 52.99 -7.12 19.00
C PRO A 387 54.17 -6.26 18.53
N GLN A 388 54.27 -6.04 17.22
CA GLN A 388 55.04 -4.91 16.68
C GLN A 388 54.29 -4.27 15.53
N HIS A 389 53.55 -3.19 15.78
CA HIS A 389 53.55 -2.00 14.94
C HIS A 389 52.81 -0.84 15.62
N LYS A 390 53.55 0.26 15.85
CA LYS A 390 53.04 1.55 16.35
C LYS A 390 52.13 2.20 15.30
N PHE A 391 50.89 2.49 15.69
CA PHE A 391 49.95 3.34 14.96
C PHE A 391 50.47 4.79 14.90
N ARG A 392 50.46 5.41 13.72
CA ARG A 392 50.55 6.88 13.53
C ARG A 392 49.16 7.42 13.17
N PRO A 393 48.68 8.50 13.79
CA PRO A 393 47.40 9.10 13.42
C PRO A 393 47.56 9.91 12.12
N ARG A 394 46.66 9.69 11.16
CA ARG A 394 46.51 10.49 9.94
C ARG A 394 45.60 11.67 10.21
N ALA A 395 46.04 12.85 9.75
CA ALA A 395 45.39 14.13 9.89
C ALA A 395 44.03 14.21 9.18
N ARG A 396 43.10 14.97 9.79
CA ARG A 396 41.83 15.41 9.20
C ARG A 396 42.09 16.38 8.04
N LEU A 397 41.52 16.10 6.87
CA LEU A 397 41.31 17.09 5.82
C LEU A 397 39.87 17.58 5.93
N GLY A 398 39.73 18.90 6.13
CA GLY A 398 38.45 19.60 6.05
C GLY A 398 38.05 19.82 4.59
N TRP A 399 36.74 19.82 4.35
CA TRP A 399 36.14 20.24 3.09
C TRP A 399 35.52 21.63 3.29
N GLN A 400 35.85 22.54 2.38
CA GLN A 400 35.11 23.77 2.09
C GLN A 400 34.09 23.48 1.00
#